data_AF-A0A7C9CQ76-F1
#
_entry.id   AF-A0A7C9CQ76-F1
#
_cell.length_a   1.000
_cell.length_b   1.000
_cell.length_c   1.000
_cell.angle_alpha   90.00
_cell.angle_beta   90.00
_cell.angle_gamma   90.00
#
_symmetry.space_group_name_H-M   'P 1'
#
loop_
_entity.id
_entity.type
_entity.pdbx_description
1 polymer ?
#
loop_
_entity_poly.entity_id
_entity_poly.type
_entity_poly.pdbx_seq_one_letter_code
_entity_poly.pdbx_strand_id
1 'polypeptide(L)'
;LIEAKLQELQDKEGTEENVKVTMKDMGMERARHWGWPNVYVFTKALGEMVLIQEKEGIPLIVVRPTIVTSTYKEPFPGWIEGVRTIDSFIVAYGKGRLPYLSFDSETAIDMVANIKFMKVI
;
A
#
# COMPACT_ATOMS: atom_id res chain seq x y z
N LEU A 1 -17.84 17.08 3.24
CA LEU A 1 -18.15 16.17 2.10
C LEU A 1 -18.20 14.71 2.56
N ILE A 2 -17.11 14.15 3.10
CA ILE A 2 -17.08 12.75 3.57
C ILE A 2 -18.03 12.53 4.76
N GLU A 3 -18.01 13.40 5.75
CA GLU A 3 -18.91 13.32 6.92
C GLU A 3 -20.38 13.41 6.52
N ALA A 4 -20.72 14.31 5.60
CA ALA A 4 -22.08 14.43 5.07
C ALA A 4 -22.53 13.15 4.34
N LYS A 5 -21.61 12.49 3.60
CA LYS A 5 -21.91 11.21 2.93
C LYS A 5 -22.01 10.05 3.91
N LEU A 6 -21.20 10.05 4.96
CA LEU A 6 -21.25 9.06 6.03
C LEU A 6 -22.58 9.17 6.78
N GLN A 7 -23.00 10.39 7.11
CA GLN A 7 -24.30 10.66 7.73
C GLN A 7 -25.44 10.19 6.82
N GLU A 8 -25.41 10.52 5.52
CA GLU A 8 -26.41 10.06 4.55
C GLU A 8 -26.50 8.52 4.48
N LEU A 9 -25.37 7.81 4.58
CA LEU A 9 -25.33 6.34 4.56
C LEU A 9 -25.81 5.72 5.87
N GLN A 10 -25.56 6.38 7.00
CA GLN A 10 -26.04 5.95 8.32
C GLN A 10 -27.55 6.19 8.46
N ASP A 11 -28.05 7.32 7.96
CA ASP A 11 -29.48 7.67 7.95
C ASP A 11 -30.30 6.72 7.04
N LYS A 12 -29.66 6.07 6.07
CA LYS A 12 -30.27 5.09 5.15
C LYS A 12 -30.29 3.65 5.68
N GLU A 13 -30.06 3.43 6.98
CA GLU A 13 -29.88 2.09 7.58
C GLU A 13 -28.84 1.24 6.82
N GLY A 14 -27.79 1.87 6.31
CA GLY A 14 -26.72 1.17 5.60
C GLY A 14 -26.03 0.16 6.52
N THR A 15 -25.95 -1.10 6.10
CA THR A 15 -25.14 -2.09 6.81
C THR A 15 -23.69 -1.60 6.91
N GLU A 16 -22.97 -1.97 7.98
CA GLU A 16 -21.55 -1.60 8.14
C GLU A 16 -20.71 -1.97 6.91
N GLU A 17 -21.05 -3.07 6.24
CA GLU A 17 -20.38 -3.52 5.02
C GLU A 17 -20.61 -2.54 3.86
N ASN A 18 -21.85 -2.09 3.64
CA ASN A 18 -22.16 -1.12 2.60
C ASN A 18 -21.45 0.21 2.85
N VAL A 19 -21.35 0.63 4.11
CA VAL A 19 -20.59 1.83 4.50
C VAL A 19 -19.11 1.65 4.16
N LYS A 20 -18.50 0.52 4.54
CA LYS A 20 -17.10 0.22 4.24
C LYS A 20 -16.80 0.21 2.74
N VAL A 21 -17.64 -0.47 1.95
CA VAL A 21 -17.49 -0.54 0.48
C VAL A 21 -17.58 0.85 -0.13
N THR A 22 -18.60 1.62 0.24
CA THR A 22 -18.78 2.99 -0.29
C THR A 22 -17.59 3.88 0.04
N MET A 23 -17.08 3.83 1.28
CA MET A 23 -15.92 4.61 1.69
C MET A 23 -14.65 4.22 0.94
N LYS A 24 -14.46 2.93 0.68
CA LYS A 24 -13.34 2.42 -0.12
C LYS A 24 -13.40 2.95 -1.55
N ASP A 25 -14.58 2.93 -2.17
CA ASP A 25 -14.78 3.38 -3.55
C ASP A 25 -14.55 4.89 -3.67
N MET A 26 -15.08 5.68 -2.73
CA MET A 26 -14.81 7.13 -2.68
C MET A 26 -13.32 7.44 -2.54
N GLY A 27 -12.60 6.66 -1.71
CA GLY A 27 -11.15 6.80 -1.60
C GLY A 27 -10.46 6.54 -2.94
N MET A 28 -10.85 5.47 -3.64
CA MET A 28 -10.30 5.11 -4.95
C MET A 28 -10.62 6.16 -6.02
N GLU A 29 -11.84 6.69 -6.06
CA GLU A 29 -12.23 7.78 -6.96
C GLU A 29 -11.38 9.02 -6.73
N ARG A 30 -11.16 9.39 -5.47
CA ARG A 30 -10.32 10.54 -5.12
C ARG A 30 -8.87 10.33 -5.55
N ALA A 31 -8.31 9.14 -5.31
CA ALA A 31 -6.95 8.81 -5.76
C ALA A 31 -6.82 8.95 -7.28
N ARG A 32 -7.77 8.38 -8.04
CA ARG A 32 -7.81 8.44 -9.51
C ARG A 32 -7.99 9.86 -10.03
N HIS A 33 -8.84 10.67 -9.40
CA HIS A 33 -9.04 12.08 -9.76
C HIS A 33 -7.72 12.86 -9.75
N TRP A 34 -6.83 12.56 -8.81
CA TRP A 34 -5.50 13.16 -8.70
C TRP A 34 -4.40 12.37 -9.43
N GLY A 35 -4.75 11.40 -10.27
CA GLY A 35 -3.81 10.63 -11.10
C GLY A 35 -3.08 9.49 -10.39
N TRP A 36 -3.48 9.13 -9.17
CA TRP A 36 -2.84 8.05 -8.41
C TRP A 36 -3.52 6.70 -8.67
N PRO A 37 -2.73 5.60 -8.81
CA PRO A 37 -3.26 4.30 -9.20
C PRO A 37 -4.11 3.62 -8.12
N ASN A 38 -3.86 3.95 -6.85
CA ASN A 38 -4.61 3.44 -5.71
C ASN A 38 -4.52 4.38 -4.50
N VAL A 39 -5.35 4.13 -3.49
CA VAL A 39 -5.44 4.94 -2.27
C VAL A 39 -4.13 4.90 -1.47
N TYR A 40 -3.40 3.79 -1.47
CA TYR A 40 -2.16 3.67 -0.70
C TYR A 40 -1.06 4.62 -1.21
N VAL A 41 -0.82 4.64 -2.53
CA VAL A 41 0.18 5.55 -3.11
C VAL A 41 -0.26 7.00 -2.94
N PHE A 42 -1.56 7.26 -3.09
CA PHE A 42 -2.14 8.58 -2.86
C PHE A 42 -1.91 9.09 -1.43
N THR A 43 -2.19 8.26 -0.41
CA THR A 43 -2.01 8.67 0.99
C THR A 43 -0.54 8.81 1.37
N LYS A 44 0.36 7.99 0.81
CA LYS A 44 1.81 8.18 0.99
C LYS A 44 2.28 9.51 0.39
N ALA A 45 1.84 9.84 -0.82
CA ALA A 45 2.16 11.12 -1.45
C ALA A 45 1.66 12.32 -0.63
N LEU A 46 0.42 12.25 -0.12
CA LEU A 46 -0.12 13.28 0.79
C LEU A 46 0.72 13.40 2.07
N GLY A 47 1.10 12.28 2.68
CA GLY A 47 1.95 12.27 3.87
C GLY A 47 3.31 12.93 3.62
N GLU A 48 3.94 12.65 2.48
CA GLU A 48 5.18 13.30 2.09
C GLU A 48 5.01 14.82 1.92
N MET A 49 3.90 15.28 1.32
CA MET A 49 3.60 16.71 1.19
C MET A 49 3.44 17.39 2.55
N VAL A 50 2.70 16.78 3.47
CA VAL A 50 2.51 17.30 4.84
C VAL A 50 3.85 17.37 5.57
N LEU A 51 4.67 16.31 5.50
CA LEU A 51 6.00 16.31 6.13
C LEU A 51 6.89 17.44 5.60
N ILE A 52 6.82 17.75 4.30
CA ILE A 52 7.60 18.85 3.71
C ILE A 52 7.10 20.21 4.19
N GLN A 53 5.77 20.37 4.36
CA GLN A 53 5.16 21.61 4.83
C GLN A 53 5.48 21.88 6.30
N GLU A 54 5.43 20.85 7.14
CA GLU A 54 5.55 20.95 8.60
C GLU A 54 6.98 20.78 9.13
N LYS A 55 8.00 20.63 8.27
CA LYS A 55 9.35 20.28 8.72
C LYS A 55 10.08 21.34 9.57
N GLU A 56 9.56 22.57 9.70
CA GLU A 56 10.04 23.67 10.59
C GLU A 56 11.56 23.68 10.92
N GLY A 57 12.42 23.57 9.90
CA GLY A 57 13.89 23.61 10.08
C GLY A 57 14.55 22.29 10.51
N ILE A 58 13.79 21.21 10.70
CA ILE A 58 14.28 19.85 10.91
C ILE A 58 14.78 19.27 9.58
N PRO A 59 16.00 18.68 9.54
CA PRO A 59 16.47 17.92 8.39
C PRO A 59 15.54 16.73 8.10
N LEU A 60 14.93 16.71 6.91
CA LEU A 60 14.02 15.66 6.45
C LEU A 60 14.59 14.96 5.21
N ILE A 61 14.65 13.63 5.24
CA ILE A 61 14.99 12.78 4.09
C ILE A 61 13.83 11.81 3.87
N VAL A 62 13.33 11.76 2.64
CA VAL A 62 12.29 10.81 2.23
C VAL A 62 12.94 9.75 1.33
N VAL A 63 12.93 8.50 1.78
CA VAL A 63 13.43 7.35 1.02
C VAL A 63 12.24 6.59 0.44
N ARG A 64 12.28 6.32 -0.87
CA ARG A 64 11.22 5.60 -1.60
C ARG A 64 11.72 4.23 -2.07
N PRO A 65 11.68 3.21 -1.21
CA PRO A 65 12.06 1.86 -1.60
C PRO A 65 11.04 1.27 -2.59
N THR A 66 11.48 0.27 -3.35
CA THR A 66 10.60 -0.56 -4.18
C THR A 66 9.92 -1.63 -3.31
N ILE A 67 9.44 -2.73 -3.91
CA ILE A 67 8.71 -3.76 -3.17
C ILE A 67 9.63 -4.40 -2.14
N VAL A 68 9.34 -4.17 -0.86
CA VAL A 68 10.12 -4.73 0.25
C VAL A 68 9.69 -6.17 0.53
N THR A 69 10.64 -7.10 0.58
CA THR A 69 10.37 -8.53 0.81
C THR A 69 11.04 -9.12 2.03
N SER A 70 10.54 -10.29 2.45
CA SER A 70 11.19 -11.07 3.51
C SER A 70 12.61 -11.45 3.12
N THR A 71 13.47 -11.53 4.13
CA THR A 71 14.88 -11.85 3.96
C THR A 71 15.22 -13.09 4.78
N TYR A 72 15.73 -14.12 4.13
CA TYR A 72 16.11 -15.35 4.80
C TYR A 72 17.44 -15.24 5.57
N LYS A 73 18.46 -14.57 5.00
CA LYS A 73 19.80 -14.46 5.61
C LYS A 73 20.41 -13.05 5.54
N GLU A 74 20.55 -12.46 4.35
CA GLU A 74 21.24 -11.16 4.18
C GLU A 74 20.29 -10.04 3.74
N PRO A 75 20.37 -8.83 4.32
CA PRO A 75 21.38 -8.35 5.29
C PRO A 75 21.13 -8.77 6.74
N PHE A 76 19.88 -9.10 7.09
CA PHE A 76 19.53 -9.71 8.38
C PHE A 76 18.31 -10.63 8.15
N PRO A 77 18.21 -11.77 8.85
CA PRO A 77 16.99 -12.57 8.81
C PRO A 77 15.81 -11.75 9.33
N GLY A 78 14.75 -11.65 8.54
CA GLY A 78 13.59 -10.83 8.85
C GLY A 78 12.36 -11.22 8.02
N TRP A 79 11.25 -11.42 8.72
CA TRP A 79 9.96 -11.68 8.09
C TRP A 79 9.20 -10.37 7.94
N ILE A 80 8.63 -10.14 6.75
CA ILE A 80 7.59 -9.12 6.63
C ILE A 80 6.31 -9.66 7.30
N GLU A 81 5.55 -8.75 7.90
CA GLU A 81 4.33 -9.14 8.59
C GLU A 81 3.23 -9.40 7.56
N GLY A 82 2.66 -10.61 7.57
CA GLY A 82 1.59 -11.02 6.66
C GLY A 82 2.07 -11.34 5.24
N VAL A 83 1.13 -11.82 4.42
CA VAL A 83 1.34 -12.14 3.00
C VAL A 83 0.87 -10.94 2.19
N ARG A 84 1.77 -10.24 1.49
CA ARG A 84 1.43 -9.04 0.71
C ARG A 84 1.86 -9.18 -0.74
N THR A 85 1.09 -8.60 -1.66
CA THR A 85 1.38 -8.45 -3.10
C THR A 85 2.12 -9.64 -3.73
N ILE A 86 3.46 -9.62 -3.72
CA ILE A 86 4.31 -10.66 -4.31
C ILE A 86 4.33 -11.97 -3.51
N ASP A 87 4.24 -11.91 -2.18
CA ASP A 87 4.22 -13.09 -1.33
C ASP A 87 3.00 -13.96 -1.61
N SER A 88 1.86 -13.35 -1.97
CA SER A 88 0.64 -14.07 -2.33
C SER A 88 0.88 -14.97 -3.54
N PHE A 89 1.60 -14.46 -4.54
CA PHE A 89 1.98 -15.24 -5.72
C PHE A 89 2.98 -16.33 -5.38
N ILE A 90 4.01 -16.03 -4.57
CA ILE A 90 5.02 -17.00 -4.12
C ILE A 90 4.36 -18.14 -3.33
N VAL A 91 3.48 -17.82 -2.38
CA VAL A 91 2.76 -18.80 -1.56
C VAL A 91 1.78 -19.62 -2.40
N ALA A 92 1.06 -18.99 -3.34
CA ALA A 92 0.12 -19.70 -4.22
C ALA A 92 0.86 -20.68 -5.14
N TYR A 93 2.01 -20.28 -5.68
CA TYR A 93 2.89 -21.14 -6.47
C TYR A 93 3.46 -22.29 -5.63
N GLY A 94 4.02 -21.99 -4.46
CA GLY A 94 4.58 -23.00 -3.55
C GLY A 94 3.55 -24.00 -3.02
N LYS A 95 2.27 -23.61 -2.94
CA LYS A 95 1.14 -24.51 -2.59
C LYS A 95 0.57 -25.26 -3.79
N GLY A 96 1.11 -25.08 -5.00
CA GLY A 96 0.60 -25.70 -6.23
C GLY A 96 -0.78 -25.19 -6.67
N ARG A 97 -1.26 -24.08 -6.10
CA ARG A 97 -2.56 -23.47 -6.46
C ARG A 97 -2.45 -22.57 -7.69
N LEU A 98 -1.22 -22.16 -8.02
CA LEU A 98 -0.92 -21.35 -9.18
C LEU A 98 0.17 -22.05 -10.00
N PRO A 99 -0.18 -22.85 -11.02
CA PRO A 99 0.78 -23.67 -11.74
C PRO A 99 1.70 -22.85 -12.67
N TYR A 100 1.25 -21.67 -13.12
CA TYR A 100 2.06 -20.75 -13.93
C TYR A 100 1.67 -19.30 -13.64
N LEU A 101 2.63 -18.40 -13.87
CA LEU A 101 2.47 -16.96 -13.79
C LEU A 101 2.75 -16.39 -15.18
N SER A 102 1.76 -15.71 -15.77
CA SER A 102 1.95 -15.02 -17.04
C SER A 102 2.53 -13.63 -16.75
N PHE A 103 3.79 -13.44 -17.08
CA PHE A 103 4.47 -12.14 -17.06
C PHE A 103 5.17 -11.92 -18.38
N ASP A 104 5.24 -10.67 -18.79
CA ASP A 104 6.11 -10.26 -19.87
C ASP A 104 7.57 -10.41 -19.42
N SER A 105 8.37 -11.16 -20.19
CA SER A 105 9.78 -11.40 -19.90
C SER A 105 10.64 -10.14 -19.96
N GLU A 106 10.18 -9.09 -20.62
CA GLU A 106 10.87 -7.79 -20.67
C GLU A 106 10.55 -6.90 -19.47
N THR A 107 9.53 -7.24 -18.68
CA THR A 107 9.15 -6.47 -17.49
C THR A 107 10.08 -6.78 -16.32
N ALA A 108 10.92 -5.80 -15.96
CA ALA A 108 11.73 -5.87 -14.76
C ALA A 108 10.86 -5.76 -13.48
N ILE A 109 11.10 -6.65 -12.51
CA ILE A 109 10.51 -6.59 -11.18
C ILE A 109 11.60 -6.08 -10.22
N ASP A 110 11.38 -4.91 -9.62
CA ASP A 110 12.30 -4.31 -8.65
C ASP A 110 11.84 -4.63 -7.22
N MET A 111 12.69 -5.34 -6.47
CA MET A 111 12.44 -5.80 -5.12
C MET A 111 13.68 -5.59 -4.26
N VAL A 112 13.47 -5.12 -3.03
CA VAL A 112 14.54 -4.90 -2.06
C VAL A 112 14.31 -5.71 -0.79
N ALA A 113 15.40 -6.24 -0.23
CA ALA A 113 15.37 -6.95 1.04
C ALA A 113 14.90 -6.02 2.18
N ASN A 114 14.14 -6.55 3.13
CA ASN A 114 13.75 -5.81 4.33
C ASN A 114 14.99 -5.44 5.17
N ILE A 115 15.36 -4.17 5.13
CA ILE A 115 16.41 -3.59 5.96
C ILE A 115 15.74 -3.06 7.23
N LYS A 116 16.13 -3.59 8.38
CA LYS A 116 15.56 -3.27 9.71
C LYS A 116 15.53 -1.77 10.06
N PHE A 117 16.35 -0.96 9.39
CA PHE A 117 16.41 0.50 9.53
C PHE A 117 15.22 1.25 8.91
N MET A 118 14.43 0.62 8.05
CA MET A 118 13.31 1.26 7.33
C MET A 118 11.95 1.07 8.03
N LYS A 119 11.98 0.73 9.34
CA LYS A 119 10.81 0.72 10.23
C LYS A 119 10.70 2.02 11.03
N VAL A 120 10.82 3.18 10.39
CA VAL A 120 10.45 4.47 10.99
C VAL A 120 9.96 5.38 9.87
N ILE A 121 8.67 5.28 9.53
CA ILE A 121 7.65 6.36 9.49
C ILE A 121 6.27 5.69 9.52
#